data_AF-A0A355F4W2-F1
#
_entry.id   AF-A0A355F4W2-F1
#
_cell.length_a   1.000
_cell.length_b   1.000
_cell.length_c   1.000
_cell.angle_alpha   90.00
_cell.angle_beta   90.00
_cell.angle_gamma   90.00
#
_symmetry.space_group_name_H-M   'P 1'
#
loop_
_entity.id
_entity.type
_entity.pdbx_description
1 polymer ?
#
loop_
_entity_poly.entity_id
_entity_poly.type
_entity_poly.pdbx_seq_one_letter_code
_entity_poly.pdbx_strand_id
1 'polypeptide(L)'
;PKEIKALKETAERADDAPPVIRKIHKKGTAPDPLRGLFEATIAGKPAVVEYEPDPDLRDTEQVPLLEAGGIEAFLQREVLPHAPDAWYDPESVKTGYEISFTRYFYKPQPLRTLEEIRADILALEKETEGLLAEILGGGA
;
A
#
# COMPACT_ATOMS: atom_id res chain seq x y z
N PRO A 1 26.27 -9.88 -7.49
CA PRO A 1 24.80 -9.84 -7.62
C PRO A 1 24.07 -10.95 -6.85
N LYS A 2 24.42 -12.24 -7.06
CA LYS A 2 23.81 -13.36 -6.32
C LYS A 2 24.13 -13.35 -4.82
N GLU A 3 25.38 -13.04 -4.45
CA GLU A 3 25.80 -12.96 -3.03
C GLU A 3 25.10 -11.84 -2.27
N ILE A 4 24.99 -10.63 -2.85
CA ILE A 4 24.25 -9.52 -2.24
C ILE A 4 22.77 -9.86 -2.07
N LYS A 5 22.17 -10.54 -3.06
CA LYS A 5 20.78 -10.98 -2.98
C LYS A 5 20.58 -12.04 -1.89
N ALA A 6 21.47 -13.04 -1.82
CA ALA A 6 21.44 -14.05 -0.76
C ALA A 6 21.60 -13.42 0.62
N LEU A 7 22.54 -12.48 0.80
CA LEU A 7 22.70 -11.73 2.04
C LEU A 7 21.43 -10.94 2.41
N LYS A 8 20.77 -10.27 1.46
CA LYS A 8 19.51 -9.57 1.72
C LYS A 8 18.35 -10.50 2.12
N GLU A 9 18.35 -11.74 1.61
CA GLU A 9 17.32 -12.75 1.91
C GLU A 9 17.57 -13.45 3.25
N THR A 10 18.83 -13.63 3.65
CA THR A 10 19.19 -14.41 4.85
C THR A 10 19.62 -13.58 6.05
N ALA A 11 19.94 -12.30 5.88
CA ALA A 11 20.37 -11.44 6.97
C ALA A 11 19.19 -11.02 7.86
N GLU A 12 19.44 -10.95 9.16
CA GLU A 12 18.52 -10.37 10.12
C GLU A 12 18.41 -8.86 9.91
N ARG A 13 17.19 -8.34 9.91
CA ARG A 13 16.90 -6.90 9.89
C ARG A 13 16.52 -6.47 11.30
N ALA A 14 17.02 -5.31 11.72
CA ALA A 14 16.70 -4.72 13.00
C ALA A 14 16.33 -3.25 12.79
N ASP A 15 15.23 -2.81 13.42
CA ASP A 15 14.69 -1.46 13.26
C ASP A 15 15.62 -0.39 13.88
N ASP A 16 16.50 -0.79 14.80
CA ASP A 16 17.49 0.06 15.46
C ASP A 16 18.87 0.06 14.77
N ALA A 17 18.99 -0.61 13.62
CA ALA A 17 20.24 -0.64 12.87
C ALA A 17 20.64 0.77 12.39
N PRO A 18 21.93 1.13 12.46
CA PRO A 18 22.40 2.41 11.92
C PRO A 18 22.10 2.54 10.42
N PRO A 19 21.63 3.72 9.97
CA PRO A 19 21.30 3.92 8.57
C PRO A 19 22.57 3.89 7.70
N VAL A 20 22.44 3.33 6.49
CA VAL A 20 23.54 3.22 5.53
C VAL A 20 23.60 4.48 4.67
N ILE A 21 24.76 5.15 4.65
CA ILE A 21 24.97 6.34 3.82
C ILE A 21 25.17 5.93 2.36
N ARG A 22 24.27 6.41 1.48
CA ARG A 22 24.38 6.25 0.03
C ARG A 22 25.29 7.31 -0.59
N LYS A 23 25.20 8.56 -0.11
CA LYS A 23 25.93 9.70 -0.68
C LYS A 23 26.23 10.76 0.36
N ILE A 24 27.41 11.36 0.26
CA ILE A 24 27.82 12.53 1.05
C ILE A 24 27.89 13.73 0.10
N HIS A 25 27.21 14.82 0.45
CA HIS A 25 27.18 16.05 -0.33
C HIS A 25 28.38 16.95 -0.04
N LYS A 26 28.66 17.85 -0.99
CA LYS A 26 29.70 18.86 -0.84
C LYS A 26 29.38 19.83 0.30
N LYS A 27 30.42 20.44 0.86
CA LYS A 27 30.29 21.47 1.89
C LYS A 27 29.43 22.63 1.38
N GLY A 28 28.48 23.08 2.20
CA GLY A 28 27.58 24.19 1.88
C GLY A 28 26.23 23.77 1.27
N THR A 29 26.00 22.48 1.03
CA THR A 29 24.64 21.97 0.75
C THR A 29 23.77 22.18 1.99
N ALA A 30 22.58 22.77 1.80
CA ALA A 30 21.60 22.90 2.87
C ALA A 30 20.90 21.55 3.11
N PRO A 31 20.68 21.14 4.37
CA PRO A 31 19.86 19.97 4.66
C PRO A 31 18.39 20.26 4.31
N ASP A 32 17.71 19.20 3.88
CA ASP A 32 16.27 19.19 3.60
C ASP A 32 15.74 17.77 3.92
N PRO A 33 15.41 17.50 5.20
CA PRO A 33 14.98 16.17 5.62
C PRO A 33 13.73 15.69 4.88
N LEU A 34 12.81 16.59 4.49
CA LEU A 34 11.59 16.22 3.75
C LEU A 34 11.90 15.68 2.35
N ARG A 35 13.07 16.01 1.80
CA ARG A 35 13.54 15.59 0.47
C ARG A 35 14.76 14.65 0.53
N GLY A 36 14.96 13.99 1.67
CA GLY A 36 16.00 12.96 1.83
C GLY A 36 17.42 13.49 2.04
N LEU A 37 17.58 14.77 2.37
CA LEU A 37 18.87 15.41 2.67
C LEU A 37 19.02 15.61 4.19
N PHE A 38 19.77 14.71 4.83
CA PHE A 38 19.90 14.69 6.29
C PHE A 38 21.22 15.28 6.76
N GLU A 39 21.20 15.99 7.89
CA GLU A 39 22.43 16.40 8.57
C GLU A 39 23.05 15.21 9.30
N ALA A 40 24.36 15.01 9.12
CA ALA A 40 25.13 13.96 9.77
C ALA A 40 26.55 14.43 10.10
N THR A 41 27.19 13.75 11.05
CA THR A 41 28.60 13.99 11.39
C THR A 41 29.48 12.91 10.79
N ILE A 42 30.35 13.28 9.84
CA ILE A 42 31.28 12.37 9.19
C ILE A 42 32.71 12.74 9.58
N ALA A 43 33.41 11.80 10.24
CA ALA A 43 34.77 12.02 10.74
C ALA A 43 34.92 13.32 11.56
N GLY A 44 33.94 13.61 12.42
CA GLY A 44 33.91 14.79 13.29
C GLY A 44 33.56 16.11 12.58
N LYS A 45 33.11 16.08 11.33
CA LYS A 45 32.70 17.26 10.57
C LYS A 45 31.22 17.18 10.19
N PRO A 46 30.46 18.29 10.28
CA PRO A 46 29.09 18.33 9.80
C PRO A 46 29.07 18.18 8.27
N ALA A 47 28.17 17.34 7.78
CA ALA A 47 27.93 17.06 6.37
C ALA A 47 26.44 16.82 6.13
N VAL A 48 26.01 16.94 4.87
CA VAL A 48 24.68 16.53 4.43
C VAL A 48 24.81 15.22 3.67
N VAL A 49 23.93 14.27 3.97
CA VAL A 49 23.96 12.91 3.41
C VAL A 49 22.60 12.49 2.89
N GLU A 50 22.61 11.56 1.94
CA GLU A 50 21.47 10.75 1.55
C GLU A 50 21.68 9.34 2.10
N TYR A 51 20.68 8.78 2.77
CA TYR A 51 20.69 7.38 3.20
C TYR A 51 20.16 6.46 2.10
N GLU A 52 20.56 5.19 2.13
CA GLU A 52 20.02 4.17 1.23
C GLU A 52 18.57 3.84 1.66
N PRO A 53 17.55 4.12 0.84
CA PRO A 53 16.17 3.81 1.19
C PRO A 53 15.93 2.30 1.09
N ASP A 54 15.14 1.74 2.01
CA ASP A 54 14.66 0.36 1.89
C ASP A 54 13.50 0.31 0.87
N PRO A 55 13.66 -0.38 -0.28
CA PRO A 55 12.59 -0.52 -1.26
C PRO A 55 11.35 -1.24 -0.72
N ASP A 56 11.52 -2.11 0.28
CA ASP A 56 10.44 -2.89 0.87
C ASP A 56 9.53 -2.04 1.78
N LEU A 57 10.02 -0.87 2.23
CA LEU A 57 9.28 0.08 3.07
C LEU A 57 8.71 1.27 2.28
N ARG A 58 8.80 1.26 0.95
CA ARG A 58 8.25 2.33 0.12
C ARG A 58 6.73 2.29 0.13
N ASP A 59 6.13 3.47 0.34
CA ASP A 59 4.69 3.65 0.25
C ASP A 59 4.33 4.84 -0.67
N THR A 60 3.05 5.02 -0.96
CA THR A 60 2.51 6.12 -1.76
C THR A 60 1.32 6.75 -1.05
N GLU A 61 1.43 8.06 -0.83
CA GLU A 61 0.34 8.85 -0.26
C GLU A 61 -0.49 9.54 -1.35
N GLN A 62 -1.81 9.55 -1.15
CA GLN A 62 -2.72 10.33 -1.97
C GLN A 62 -3.00 11.68 -1.30
N VAL A 63 -2.33 12.73 -1.77
CA VAL A 63 -2.49 14.08 -1.22
C VAL A 63 -3.52 14.86 -2.05
N PRO A 64 -4.55 15.48 -1.42
CA PRO A 64 -5.46 16.36 -2.14
C PRO A 64 -4.73 17.47 -2.88
N LEU A 65 -5.09 17.72 -4.14
CA LEU A 65 -4.43 18.75 -4.96
C LEU A 65 -4.51 20.16 -4.34
N LEU A 66 -5.57 20.42 -3.57
CA LEU A 66 -5.83 21.70 -2.89
C LEU A 66 -5.48 21.65 -1.39
N GLU A 67 -4.66 20.69 -0.96
CA GLU A 67 -4.19 20.61 0.42
C GLU A 67 -3.52 21.93 0.84
N ALA A 68 -3.95 22.49 1.96
CA ALA A 68 -3.38 23.74 2.48
C ALA A 68 -1.94 23.50 2.94
N GLY A 69 -0.98 24.18 2.30
CA GLY A 69 0.45 23.96 2.53
C GLY A 69 1.05 22.79 1.73
N GLY A 70 0.26 22.16 0.87
CA GLY A 70 0.71 21.14 -0.08
C GLY A 70 1.24 19.86 0.58
N ILE A 71 2.13 19.18 -0.14
CA ILE A 71 2.72 17.89 0.26
C ILE A 71 3.44 18.00 1.61
N GLU A 72 4.18 19.09 1.85
CA GLU A 72 4.96 19.26 3.09
C GLU A 72 4.06 19.31 4.32
N ALA A 73 2.96 20.07 4.27
CA ALA A 73 2.01 20.17 5.37
C ALA A 73 1.29 18.84 5.63
N PHE A 74 0.96 18.10 4.56
CA PHE A 74 0.40 16.76 4.67
C PHE A 74 1.37 15.80 5.36
N LEU A 75 2.63 15.74 4.90
CA LEU A 75 3.65 14.86 5.48
C LEU A 75 3.86 15.15 6.97
N GLN A 76 3.93 16.43 7.35
CA GLN A 76 4.11 16.82 8.75
C GLN A 76 2.94 16.39 9.65
N ARG A 77 1.72 16.40 9.11
CA ARG A 77 0.51 16.10 9.89
C ARG A 77 0.19 14.61 9.95
N GLU A 78 0.31 13.91 8.83
CA GLU A 78 -0.20 12.55 8.66
C GLU A 78 0.90 11.49 8.58
N VAL A 79 2.12 11.82 8.14
CA VAL A 79 3.17 10.82 7.89
C VAL A 79 4.21 10.82 9.01
N LEU A 80 4.88 11.95 9.24
CA LEU A 80 6.00 12.06 10.18
C LEU A 80 5.69 11.68 11.65
N PRO A 81 4.45 11.84 12.17
CA PRO A 81 4.11 11.34 13.50
C PRO A 81 4.18 9.81 13.64
N HIS A 82 4.08 9.10 12.52
CA HIS A 82 4.05 7.63 12.47
C HIS A 82 5.34 7.03 11.88
N ALA A 83 5.97 7.74 10.93
CA ALA A 83 7.23 7.36 10.31
C ALA A 83 8.21 8.56 10.32
N PRO A 84 8.96 8.77 11.42
CA PRO A 84 9.80 9.96 11.60
C PRO A 84 10.97 10.09 10.62
N ASP A 85 11.38 8.98 10.02
CA ASP A 85 12.46 8.87 9.04
C ASP A 85 11.94 8.95 7.58
N ALA A 86 10.64 9.13 7.39
CA ALA A 86 10.04 9.26 6.07
C ALA A 86 10.42 10.58 5.39
N TRP A 87 10.59 10.50 4.08
CA TRP A 87 10.82 11.62 3.18
C TRP A 87 10.24 11.27 1.81
N TYR A 88 10.02 12.26 0.96
CA TYR A 88 9.48 12.03 -0.38
C TYR A 88 10.47 12.47 -1.45
N ASP A 89 10.47 11.74 -2.58
CA ASP A 89 11.22 12.12 -3.76
C ASP A 89 10.35 13.06 -4.63
N PRO A 90 10.73 14.34 -4.80
CA PRO A 90 9.99 15.28 -5.63
C PRO A 90 9.82 14.82 -7.09
N GLU A 91 10.76 14.03 -7.63
CA GLU A 91 10.68 13.52 -9.00
C GLU A 91 9.65 12.38 -9.15
N SER A 92 9.29 11.73 -8.05
CA SER A 92 8.27 10.68 -8.02
C SER A 92 6.83 11.19 -7.98
N VAL A 93 6.64 12.49 -7.70
CA VAL A 93 5.32 13.11 -7.54
C VAL A 93 4.56 13.10 -8.87
N LYS A 94 3.33 12.60 -8.84
CA LYS A 94 2.42 12.56 -10.01
C LYS A 94 1.13 13.28 -9.69
N THR A 95 0.76 14.23 -10.54
CA THR A 95 -0.52 14.93 -10.45
C THR A 95 -1.54 14.25 -11.35
N GLY A 96 -2.70 13.89 -10.80
CA GLY A 96 -3.78 13.25 -11.53
C GLY A 96 -5.14 13.48 -10.89
N TYR A 97 -6.17 12.94 -11.52
CA TYR A 97 -7.54 12.94 -11.02
C TYR A 97 -7.99 11.49 -10.85
N GLU A 98 -8.69 11.20 -9.76
CA GLU A 98 -9.33 9.91 -9.55
C GLU A 98 -10.80 9.97 -9.93
N ILE A 99 -11.27 9.00 -10.71
CA ILE A 99 -12.69 8.77 -10.97
C ILE A 99 -13.04 7.43 -10.38
N SER A 100 -13.81 7.43 -9.28
CA SER A 100 -14.31 6.19 -8.69
C SER A 100 -15.39 5.57 -9.60
N PHE A 101 -14.99 4.59 -10.41
CA PHE A 101 -15.91 3.98 -11.37
C PHE A 101 -17.13 3.36 -10.68
N THR A 102 -16.92 2.69 -9.56
CA THR A 102 -18.00 2.12 -8.76
C THR A 102 -18.96 3.21 -8.27
N ARG A 103 -18.46 4.35 -7.80
CA ARG A 103 -19.34 5.42 -7.30
C ARG A 103 -20.22 6.02 -8.39
N TYR A 104 -19.68 6.22 -9.59
CA TYR A 104 -20.37 6.98 -10.65
C TYR A 104 -21.08 6.12 -11.68
N PHE A 105 -20.61 4.89 -11.91
CA PHE A 105 -21.09 4.04 -13.01
C PHE A 105 -21.69 2.72 -12.53
N TYR A 106 -21.54 2.35 -11.25
CA TYR A 106 -22.16 1.14 -10.75
C TYR A 106 -23.67 1.29 -10.73
N LYS A 107 -24.34 0.40 -11.45
CA LYS A 107 -25.79 0.21 -11.37
C LYS A 107 -26.01 -0.99 -10.45
N PRO A 108 -26.60 -0.80 -9.26
CA PRO A 108 -26.97 -1.92 -8.40
C PRO A 108 -27.81 -2.91 -9.21
N GLN A 109 -27.40 -4.17 -9.24
CA GLN A 109 -28.24 -5.20 -9.81
C GLN A 109 -29.44 -5.37 -8.89
N PRO A 110 -30.69 -5.26 -9.41
CA PRO A 110 -31.86 -5.54 -8.61
C PRO A 110 -31.78 -6.98 -8.11
N LEU A 111 -32.21 -7.20 -6.88
CA LEU A 111 -32.36 -8.55 -6.34
C LEU A 111 -33.45 -9.29 -7.13
N ARG A 112 -33.32 -10.62 -7.24
CA ARG A 112 -34.39 -11.48 -7.76
C ARG A 112 -35.68 -11.24 -6.97
N THR A 113 -36.83 -11.36 -7.64
CA THR A 113 -38.12 -11.16 -6.96
C THR A 113 -38.42 -12.30 -6.01
N LEU A 114 -39.33 -12.08 -5.05
CA LEU A 114 -39.77 -13.15 -4.14
C LEU A 114 -40.48 -14.27 -4.91
N GLU A 115 -41.19 -13.94 -5.99
CA GLU A 115 -41.85 -14.88 -6.87
C GLU A 115 -40.85 -15.79 -7.58
N GLU A 116 -39.75 -15.22 -8.11
CA GLU A 116 -38.66 -15.98 -8.72
C GLU A 116 -37.99 -16.90 -7.69
N ILE A 117 -37.67 -16.36 -6.51
CA ILE A 117 -37.07 -17.13 -5.41
C ILE A 117 -37.99 -18.30 -5.02
N ARG A 118 -39.30 -18.06 -4.92
CA ARG A 118 -40.28 -19.10 -4.59
C ARG A 118 -40.38 -20.17 -5.67
N ALA A 119 -40.39 -19.76 -6.94
CA ALA A 119 -40.45 -20.69 -8.07
C ALA A 119 -39.21 -21.60 -8.11
N ASP A 120 -38.02 -21.03 -7.90
CA ASP A 120 -36.76 -21.77 -7.80
C ASP A 120 -36.79 -22.78 -6.63
N ILE A 121 -37.27 -22.38 -5.45
CA ILE A 121 -37.40 -23.27 -4.28
C ILE A 121 -38.31 -24.45 -4.59
N LEU A 122 -39.51 -24.21 -5.14
CA LEU A 122 -40.46 -25.28 -5.46
C LEU A 122 -39.93 -26.22 -6.55
N ALA A 123 -39.19 -25.69 -7.52
CA ALA A 123 -38.54 -26.51 -8.56
C ALA A 123 -37.49 -27.44 -7.95
N LEU A 124 -36.65 -26.93 -7.04
CA LEU A 124 -35.65 -27.72 -6.32
C LEU A 124 -36.31 -28.76 -5.39
N GLU A 125 -37.40 -28.42 -4.69
CA GLU A 125 -38.18 -29.39 -3.91
C GLU A 125 -38.68 -30.53 -4.79
N LYS A 126 -39.22 -30.22 -5.98
CA LYS A 126 -39.68 -31.25 -6.92
C LYS A 126 -38.54 -32.10 -7.50
N GLU A 127 -37.38 -31.51 -7.76
CA GLU A 127 -36.19 -32.25 -8.22
C GLU A 127 -35.68 -33.23 -7.15
N THR A 128 -35.74 -32.81 -5.89
CA THR A 128 -35.34 -33.66 -4.74
C THR A 128 -36.39 -34.70 -4.36
N GLU A 129 -37.67 -34.43 -4.63
CA GLU A 129 -38.76 -35.41 -4.59
C GLU A 129 -38.61 -36.45 -5.70
N GLY A 130 -37.92 -37.55 -5.37
CA GLY A 130 -37.64 -38.63 -6.30
C GLY A 130 -36.22 -39.16 -6.14
N LEU A 131 -35.26 -38.26 -5.89
CA LEU A 131 -33.89 -38.63 -5.53
C LEU A 131 -33.83 -39.40 -4.20
N LEU A 132 -34.59 -38.96 -3.19
CA LEU A 132 -34.71 -39.69 -1.92
C LEU A 132 -35.40 -41.06 -2.11
N ALA A 133 -36.37 -41.15 -3.02
CA ALA A 133 -37.07 -42.40 -3.32
C ALA A 133 -36.18 -43.36 -4.15
N GLU A 134 -35.34 -42.86 -5.05
CA GLU A 134 -34.32 -43.66 -5.76
C GLU A 134 -33.25 -44.18 -4.80
N ILE A 135 -32.78 -43.36 -3.85
CA ILE A 135 -31.78 -43.76 -2.86
C ILE A 135 -32.36 -44.78 -1.87
N LEU A 136 -33.61 -44.62 -1.43
CA LEU A 136 -34.27 -45.51 -0.45
C LEU A 136 -34.96 -46.73 -1.10
N GLY A 137 -35.29 -46.67 -2.38
CA GLY A 137 -36.02 -47.71 -3.13
C GLY A 137 -35.15 -48.71 -3.88
N GLY A 138 -33.82 -48.58 -3.83
CA GLY A 138 -32.85 -49.51 -4.45
C GLY A 138 -32.44 -50.71 -3.59
N GLY A 139 -33.26 -51.10 -2.61
CA GLY A 139 -33.01 -52.23 -1.71
C GLY A 139 -34.12 -53.28 -1.77
N ALA A 140 -34.24 -53.97 -2.90
CA ALA A 140 -34.95 -55.24 -3.04
C ALA A 140 -34.08 -56.23 -3.82
#